data_AF-A0A3N5JIV6-F1
#
_entry.id   AF-A0A3N5JIV6-F1
#
_cell.length_a   1.000
_cell.length_b   1.000
_cell.length_c   1.000
_cell.angle_alpha   90.00
_cell.angle_beta   90.00
_cell.angle_gamma   90.00
#
_symmetry.space_group_name_H-M   'P 1'
#
loop_
_entity.id
_entity.type
_entity.pdbx_description
1 polymer ?
#
loop_
_entity_poly.entity_id
_entity_poly.type
_entity_poly.pdbx_seq_one_letter_code
_entity_poly.pdbx_strand_id
1 'polypeptide(L)'
;MRRFVLACMTLMLCAGYLLAVPTFTPTIDGVKDAGWGTTPDHNTQTLQEPITFNLDSGMYVTDDGQYIYFGFDADNDPWGDGASIHAHVLFDVGNTAAGGTTDPWGAAGVTYGMPYLPDYDIVAQWNTDNQNIGWTGLNTWTGTGWSQTQLADSNRAGGGGQFTEMRIRRSYIGLPEQGTVLNISMWLRPEWGKYGSNCCLPADEDFPSAWANGAGTFNTQFAYTIQTLNADTDPPGIDHVKQIDRTGIEIVFDEPMNISTLNLGANYTFSGWTFIGFRYATSTTVGFSAAPPGFGTTATYSAVLLPGIQDLAGNSIDPDDDSISWSGVGYSDVLFTVTDPSAWYTGLLFKGSFSFYHEYDDGWSGGSHQLYDDGTHGDVTAGDHVFSRLWELVPNGGDPQYQWGVTDMSGNWLLPPGGNVFFSLPDTTDITTSCTLPDVTGVPMDVIFHCDMQFINDPITGVKLAGSFTNWGAGALNMTDAGDGTWIDTVHFDTGSPRTNYFKFIRMDGTNQNWESVSDRSFTIGTTSPQDLGYILFNDYLVGPDSLTVVPVTYGVQLYWTGGVRMSFDVFSHTLPDSIMELGTYLGSTTTHSYFDSTNAAKKFYAVRAVHP
;
A
#
# COMPACT_ATOMS: atom_id res chain seq x y z
N MET A 1 13.68 -65.18 -30.69
CA MET A 1 13.96 -63.74 -30.92
C MET A 1 13.11 -63.07 -32.00
N ARG A 2 12.38 -63.76 -32.88
CA ARG A 2 11.51 -63.12 -33.91
C ARG A 2 10.06 -62.80 -33.48
N ARG A 3 9.65 -63.13 -32.25
CA ARG A 3 8.28 -62.87 -31.74
C ARG A 3 8.17 -61.70 -30.75
N PHE A 4 9.29 -61.03 -30.42
CA PHE A 4 9.31 -59.89 -29.48
C PHE A 4 9.31 -58.53 -30.18
N VAL A 5 9.64 -58.47 -31.47
CA VAL A 5 9.70 -57.21 -32.24
C VAL A 5 8.32 -56.79 -32.78
N LEU A 6 7.39 -57.74 -32.97
CA LEU A 6 6.05 -57.44 -33.48
C LEU A 6 5.07 -56.92 -32.40
N ALA A 7 5.37 -57.13 -31.11
CA ALA A 7 4.59 -56.58 -30.00
C ALA A 7 4.94 -55.11 -29.73
N CYS A 8 6.19 -54.67 -29.96
CA CYS A 8 6.57 -53.27 -29.80
C CYS A 8 6.19 -52.38 -30.99
N MET A 9 6.02 -52.92 -32.21
CA MET A 9 5.55 -52.13 -33.36
C MET A 9 4.03 -51.97 -33.42
N THR A 10 3.26 -52.84 -32.77
CA THR A 10 1.78 -52.70 -32.70
C THR A 10 1.33 -51.76 -31.57
N LEU A 11 2.19 -51.48 -30.58
CA LEU A 11 1.90 -50.52 -29.51
C LEU A 11 2.19 -49.04 -29.88
N MET A 12 2.83 -48.77 -31.03
CA MET A 12 3.14 -47.41 -31.52
C MET A 12 2.18 -46.88 -32.59
N LEU A 13 1.14 -47.64 -32.96
CA LEU A 13 0.15 -47.25 -33.97
C LEU A 13 -1.25 -46.95 -33.40
N CYS A 14 -1.39 -46.94 -32.07
CA CYS A 14 -2.58 -46.48 -31.36
C CYS A 14 -2.35 -45.18 -30.57
N ALA A 15 -1.33 -44.39 -30.93
CA ALA A 15 -1.39 -42.96 -30.66
C ALA A 15 -2.46 -42.42 -31.61
N GLY A 16 -3.72 -42.39 -31.13
CA GLY A 16 -4.80 -41.73 -31.85
C GLY A 16 -4.28 -40.37 -32.26
N TYR A 17 -4.37 -40.07 -33.56
CA TYR A 17 -4.32 -38.69 -34.02
C TYR A 17 -5.47 -37.98 -33.30
N LEU A 18 -5.20 -37.42 -32.12
CA LEU A 18 -5.94 -36.28 -31.62
C LEU A 18 -5.68 -35.23 -32.70
N LEU A 19 -6.63 -35.13 -33.64
CA LEU A 19 -6.64 -34.04 -34.59
C LEU A 19 -6.65 -32.78 -33.72
N ALA A 20 -5.53 -32.06 -33.71
CA ALA A 20 -5.44 -30.78 -33.03
C ALA A 20 -6.66 -29.96 -33.44
N VAL A 21 -7.46 -29.54 -32.46
CA VAL A 21 -8.58 -28.65 -32.73
C VAL A 21 -7.97 -27.41 -33.37
N PRO A 22 -8.39 -27.04 -34.59
CA PRO A 22 -7.84 -25.87 -35.26
C PRO A 22 -8.09 -24.65 -34.38
N THR A 23 -7.02 -23.91 -34.14
CA THR A 23 -7.05 -22.62 -33.46
C THR A 23 -7.76 -21.63 -34.36
N PHE A 24 -8.72 -20.91 -33.82
CA PHE A 24 -9.39 -19.83 -34.54
C PHE A 24 -9.78 -18.75 -33.55
N THR A 25 -9.95 -17.53 -34.05
CA THR A 25 -10.42 -16.39 -33.25
C THR A 25 -11.93 -16.27 -33.44
N PRO A 26 -12.74 -16.60 -32.42
CA PRO A 26 -14.19 -16.43 -32.48
C PRO A 26 -14.58 -14.95 -32.48
N THR A 27 -15.69 -14.64 -33.16
CA THR A 27 -16.34 -13.33 -33.02
C THR A 27 -17.24 -13.38 -31.79
N ILE A 28 -17.01 -12.50 -30.81
CA ILE A 28 -17.85 -12.45 -29.60
C ILE A 28 -19.18 -11.77 -29.94
N ASP A 29 -20.15 -12.55 -30.44
CA ASP A 29 -21.46 -12.04 -30.86
C ASP A 29 -22.66 -12.88 -30.36
N GLY A 30 -22.40 -13.99 -29.66
CA GLY A 30 -23.42 -14.86 -29.10
C GLY A 30 -23.98 -15.85 -30.13
N VAL A 31 -23.29 -16.04 -31.25
CA VAL A 31 -23.60 -17.04 -32.28
C VAL A 31 -22.45 -18.03 -32.37
N LYS A 32 -22.75 -19.33 -32.25
CA LYS A 32 -21.71 -20.36 -32.35
C LYS A 32 -21.02 -20.31 -33.71
N ASP A 33 -19.78 -19.84 -33.72
CA ASP A 33 -18.91 -19.92 -34.88
C ASP A 33 -18.68 -21.36 -35.36
N ALA A 34 -18.55 -21.54 -36.68
CA ALA A 34 -18.28 -22.83 -37.28
C ALA A 34 -16.90 -23.41 -36.85
N GLY A 35 -15.98 -22.55 -36.41
CA GLY A 35 -14.63 -22.92 -35.97
C GLY A 35 -14.59 -23.72 -34.67
N TRP A 36 -15.60 -23.59 -33.80
CA TRP A 36 -15.63 -24.26 -32.49
C TRP A 36 -15.59 -25.80 -32.58
N GLY A 37 -15.96 -26.38 -33.73
CA GLY A 37 -15.93 -27.82 -33.95
C GLY A 37 -16.89 -28.59 -33.05
N THR A 38 -16.45 -29.76 -32.58
CA THR A 38 -17.18 -30.66 -31.67
C THR A 38 -16.67 -30.55 -30.24
N THR A 39 -17.52 -30.79 -29.25
CA THR A 39 -17.17 -30.68 -27.83
C THR A 39 -16.05 -31.66 -27.44
N PRO A 40 -15.04 -31.24 -26.66
CA PRO A 40 -13.90 -32.09 -26.31
C PRO A 40 -14.25 -33.29 -25.43
N ASP A 41 -15.30 -33.22 -24.59
CA ASP A 41 -15.64 -34.32 -23.69
C ASP A 41 -17.12 -34.27 -23.26
N HIS A 42 -17.98 -34.94 -24.02
CA HIS A 42 -19.36 -35.18 -23.62
C HIS A 42 -19.44 -36.56 -22.93
N ASN A 43 -19.25 -36.59 -21.61
CA ASN A 43 -19.63 -37.77 -20.84
C ASN A 43 -21.16 -37.88 -20.89
N THR A 44 -21.69 -38.92 -21.54
CA THR A 44 -23.13 -39.16 -21.78
C THR A 44 -23.92 -39.54 -20.52
N GLN A 45 -23.54 -39.04 -19.34
CA GLN A 45 -24.31 -39.30 -18.13
C GLN A 45 -25.59 -38.48 -18.17
N THR A 46 -26.72 -39.18 -18.28
CA THR A 46 -28.06 -38.64 -18.05
C THR A 46 -28.21 -38.29 -16.58
N LEU A 47 -27.59 -37.21 -16.12
CA LEU A 47 -28.00 -36.57 -14.89
C LEU A 47 -29.43 -36.08 -15.08
N GLN A 48 -30.20 -36.14 -14.00
CA GLN A 48 -31.64 -35.85 -14.00
C GLN A 48 -31.84 -34.33 -14.07
N GLU A 49 -31.46 -33.74 -15.20
CA GLU A 49 -31.64 -32.32 -15.49
C GLU A 49 -33.15 -32.00 -15.48
N PRO A 50 -33.56 -30.82 -14.99
CA PRO A 50 -34.83 -30.25 -15.41
C PRO A 50 -34.82 -30.24 -16.94
N ILE A 51 -35.84 -30.83 -17.55
CA ILE A 51 -36.07 -31.11 -18.99
C ILE A 51 -35.75 -30.00 -20.03
N THR A 52 -35.28 -28.83 -19.60
CA THR A 52 -34.91 -27.67 -20.41
C THR A 52 -33.43 -27.30 -20.35
N PHE A 53 -32.62 -27.92 -19.48
CA PHE A 53 -31.20 -27.57 -19.33
C PHE A 53 -30.29 -28.58 -20.01
N ASN A 54 -29.35 -28.08 -20.81
CA ASN A 54 -28.39 -28.92 -21.53
C ASN A 54 -27.00 -28.27 -21.55
N LEU A 55 -26.34 -28.17 -20.38
CA LEU A 55 -24.88 -28.03 -20.39
C LEU A 55 -24.21 -29.23 -21.07
N ASP A 56 -24.93 -30.35 -21.28
CA ASP A 56 -24.50 -31.48 -22.09
C ASP A 56 -24.33 -31.12 -23.59
N SER A 57 -24.74 -29.93 -24.05
CA SER A 57 -24.26 -29.39 -25.34
C SER A 57 -22.75 -29.07 -25.35
N GLY A 58 -22.10 -29.16 -24.17
CA GLY A 58 -20.68 -29.05 -23.86
C GLY A 58 -20.10 -27.63 -23.89
N MET A 59 -18.88 -27.51 -23.35
CA MET A 59 -18.06 -26.30 -23.43
C MET A 59 -17.03 -26.46 -24.54
N TYR A 60 -16.82 -25.37 -25.24
CA TYR A 60 -15.83 -25.21 -26.29
C TYR A 60 -14.77 -24.27 -25.78
N VAL A 61 -13.52 -24.62 -26.02
CA VAL A 61 -12.37 -23.81 -25.62
C VAL A 61 -11.48 -23.67 -26.85
N THR A 62 -11.09 -22.44 -27.15
CA THR A 62 -10.06 -22.15 -28.15
C THR A 62 -9.18 -21.02 -27.65
N ASP A 63 -8.07 -20.77 -28.32
CA ASP A 63 -7.14 -19.69 -27.96
C ASP A 63 -6.59 -19.03 -29.23
N ASP A 64 -6.12 -17.80 -29.07
CA ASP A 64 -5.25 -17.13 -30.02
C ASP A 64 -4.05 -16.47 -29.30
N GLY A 65 -3.34 -15.58 -29.99
CA GLY A 65 -2.18 -14.89 -29.44
C GLY A 65 -2.50 -14.06 -28.19
N GLN A 66 -3.71 -13.51 -28.09
CA GLN A 66 -4.07 -12.54 -27.06
C GLN A 66 -5.07 -13.10 -26.03
N TYR A 67 -5.97 -13.98 -26.43
CA TYR A 67 -7.12 -14.39 -25.63
C TYR A 67 -7.28 -15.91 -25.53
N ILE A 68 -7.96 -16.32 -24.46
CA ILE A 68 -8.60 -17.63 -24.34
C ILE A 68 -10.10 -17.41 -24.46
N TYR A 69 -10.74 -18.23 -25.27
CA TYR A 69 -12.16 -18.15 -25.56
C TYR A 69 -12.89 -19.36 -25.00
N PHE A 70 -14.05 -19.09 -24.40
CA PHE A 70 -14.98 -20.08 -23.90
C PHE A 70 -16.30 -19.91 -24.62
N GLY A 71 -16.83 -21.01 -25.13
CA GLY A 71 -18.15 -21.07 -25.75
C GLY A 71 -18.98 -22.15 -25.08
N PHE A 72 -20.26 -21.93 -24.79
CA PHE A 72 -21.14 -22.96 -24.25
C PHE A 72 -22.61 -22.66 -24.50
N ASP A 73 -23.44 -23.68 -24.47
CA ASP A 73 -24.90 -23.54 -24.58
C ASP A 73 -25.50 -23.43 -23.17
N ALA A 74 -26.21 -22.35 -22.88
CA ALA A 74 -26.88 -22.15 -21.61
C ALA A 74 -28.25 -21.53 -21.83
N ASP A 75 -29.27 -22.12 -21.21
CA ASP A 75 -30.58 -21.49 -21.07
C ASP A 75 -30.46 -20.32 -20.10
N ASN A 76 -31.09 -19.19 -20.41
CA ASN A 76 -30.94 -17.92 -19.68
C ASN A 76 -31.79 -17.85 -18.41
N ASP A 77 -32.75 -18.75 -18.24
CA ASP A 77 -33.51 -18.94 -17.01
C ASP A 77 -33.86 -20.42 -16.83
N PRO A 78 -32.88 -21.25 -16.42
CA PRO A 78 -33.08 -22.69 -16.31
C PRO A 78 -34.02 -23.07 -15.15
N TRP A 79 -34.37 -22.11 -14.29
CA TRP A 79 -35.31 -22.31 -13.20
C TRP A 79 -36.72 -21.80 -13.53
N GLY A 80 -36.89 -21.09 -14.65
CA GLY A 80 -38.16 -20.50 -15.07
C GLY A 80 -38.75 -19.55 -14.02
N ASP A 81 -37.90 -18.99 -13.16
CA ASP A 81 -38.30 -18.20 -12.00
C ASP A 81 -38.00 -16.71 -12.15
N GLY A 82 -37.43 -16.31 -13.29
CA GLY A 82 -37.05 -14.93 -13.59
C GLY A 82 -35.92 -14.40 -12.73
N ALA A 83 -35.10 -15.26 -12.10
CA ALA A 83 -33.90 -14.88 -11.35
C ALA A 83 -32.61 -15.05 -12.19
N SER A 84 -31.67 -14.11 -12.03
CA SER A 84 -30.43 -14.11 -12.83
C SER A 84 -29.63 -15.38 -12.55
N ILE A 85 -28.78 -15.77 -13.49
CA ILE A 85 -27.89 -16.92 -13.31
C ILE A 85 -26.44 -16.47 -13.38
N HIS A 86 -25.56 -17.13 -12.62
CA HIS A 86 -24.12 -16.95 -12.71
C HIS A 86 -23.49 -18.22 -13.30
N ALA A 87 -22.82 -18.08 -14.44
CA ALA A 87 -21.86 -19.07 -14.94
C ALA A 87 -20.50 -18.80 -14.35
N HIS A 88 -19.91 -19.85 -13.79
CA HIS A 88 -18.55 -19.85 -13.27
C HIS A 88 -17.70 -20.76 -14.14
N VAL A 89 -16.65 -20.23 -14.74
CA VAL A 89 -15.62 -20.98 -15.46
C VAL A 89 -14.35 -20.94 -14.60
N LEU A 90 -14.09 -22.05 -13.94
CA LEU A 90 -12.96 -22.31 -13.06
C LEU A 90 -11.79 -22.85 -13.88
N PHE A 91 -10.59 -22.32 -13.68
CA PHE A 91 -9.41 -22.97 -14.23
C PHE A 91 -8.11 -22.75 -13.44
N ASP A 92 -7.29 -23.79 -13.43
CA ASP A 92 -5.89 -23.78 -13.00
C ASP A 92 -4.99 -23.57 -14.21
N VAL A 93 -3.93 -22.76 -14.02
CA VAL A 93 -2.93 -22.50 -15.06
C VAL A 93 -1.62 -23.17 -14.66
N GLY A 94 -1.30 -24.30 -15.28
CA GLY A 94 0.01 -24.96 -15.11
C GLY A 94 0.02 -26.22 -14.26
N ASN A 95 -1.12 -26.86 -14.03
CA ASN A 95 -1.27 -28.13 -13.31
C ASN A 95 -0.80 -28.05 -11.85
N THR A 96 -1.16 -26.99 -11.14
CA THR A 96 -0.77 -26.84 -9.73
C THR A 96 -1.83 -27.43 -8.79
N ALA A 97 -1.38 -28.06 -7.70
CA ALA A 97 -2.30 -28.52 -6.65
C ALA A 97 -2.70 -27.38 -5.68
N ALA A 98 -2.18 -26.17 -5.89
CA ALA A 98 -2.53 -24.98 -5.14
C ALA A 98 -3.64 -24.23 -5.88
N GLY A 99 -4.52 -23.57 -5.15
CA GLY A 99 -5.64 -22.85 -5.74
C GLY A 99 -6.76 -22.64 -4.73
N GLY A 100 -7.84 -22.02 -5.17
CA GLY A 100 -9.02 -21.83 -4.33
C GLY A 100 -9.71 -23.16 -4.03
N THR A 101 -10.22 -23.29 -2.81
CA THR A 101 -10.96 -24.49 -2.36
C THR A 101 -12.45 -24.25 -2.17
N THR A 102 -12.90 -23.01 -2.36
CA THR A 102 -14.28 -22.56 -2.11
C THR A 102 -14.71 -21.56 -3.17
N ASP A 103 -16.03 -21.44 -3.37
CA ASP A 103 -16.64 -20.39 -4.18
C ASP A 103 -16.19 -18.98 -3.76
N PRO A 104 -15.70 -18.10 -4.68
CA PRO A 104 -15.35 -16.71 -4.40
C PRO A 104 -16.48 -15.87 -3.79
N TRP A 105 -17.74 -16.25 -4.03
CA TRP A 105 -18.91 -15.53 -3.51
C TRP A 105 -19.45 -16.11 -2.21
N GLY A 106 -18.75 -17.07 -1.62
CA GLY A 106 -19.10 -17.63 -0.31
C GLY A 106 -20.46 -18.33 -0.28
N ALA A 107 -20.94 -18.90 -1.40
CA ALA A 107 -22.11 -19.75 -1.35
C ALA A 107 -21.85 -20.89 -0.36
N ALA A 108 -22.73 -21.01 0.63
CA ALA A 108 -22.53 -21.92 1.74
C ALA A 108 -22.49 -23.37 1.23
N GLY A 109 -21.29 -23.92 1.14
CA GLY A 109 -21.06 -25.34 0.90
C GLY A 109 -20.71 -25.75 -0.54
N VAL A 110 -20.37 -24.82 -1.44
CA VAL A 110 -19.68 -25.17 -2.69
C VAL A 110 -18.18 -25.19 -2.44
N THR A 111 -17.56 -26.37 -2.57
CA THR A 111 -16.11 -26.58 -2.42
C THR A 111 -15.49 -27.18 -3.67
N TYR A 112 -14.18 -26.99 -3.86
CA TYR A 112 -13.44 -27.53 -5.00
C TYR A 112 -12.51 -28.65 -4.51
N GLY A 113 -12.75 -29.87 -5.01
CA GLY A 113 -12.00 -31.11 -4.74
C GLY A 113 -11.26 -31.66 -5.96
N MET A 114 -11.16 -30.86 -7.03
CA MET A 114 -10.42 -31.20 -8.24
C MET A 114 -8.91 -31.42 -7.95
N PRO A 115 -8.23 -32.30 -8.71
CA PRO A 115 -6.78 -32.51 -8.58
C PRO A 115 -5.92 -31.27 -8.81
N TYR A 116 -6.41 -30.34 -9.64
CA TYR A 116 -5.79 -29.05 -9.91
C TYR A 116 -6.77 -27.97 -9.49
N LEU A 117 -6.45 -27.26 -8.41
CA LEU A 117 -7.39 -26.31 -7.81
C LEU A 117 -7.35 -25.00 -8.59
N PRO A 118 -8.50 -24.34 -8.81
CA PRO A 118 -8.56 -23.17 -9.68
C PRO A 118 -7.76 -22.00 -9.13
N ASP A 119 -6.93 -21.41 -9.98
CA ASP A 119 -6.27 -20.12 -9.76
C ASP A 119 -7.22 -18.96 -10.12
N TYR A 120 -8.13 -19.22 -11.06
CA TYR A 120 -9.02 -18.23 -11.63
C TYR A 120 -10.46 -18.75 -11.70
N ASP A 121 -11.41 -17.83 -11.52
CA ASP A 121 -12.85 -18.04 -11.76
C ASP A 121 -13.40 -16.87 -12.57
N ILE A 122 -13.83 -17.13 -13.80
CA ILE A 122 -14.56 -16.14 -14.60
C ILE A 122 -16.04 -16.32 -14.33
N VAL A 123 -16.67 -15.25 -13.87
CA VAL A 123 -18.10 -15.22 -13.58
C VAL A 123 -18.82 -14.40 -14.62
N ALA A 124 -19.86 -14.96 -15.23
CA ALA A 124 -20.80 -14.25 -16.11
C ALA A 124 -22.20 -14.28 -15.50
N GLN A 125 -22.76 -13.09 -15.27
CA GLN A 125 -24.13 -12.92 -14.76
C GLN A 125 -25.10 -12.59 -15.90
N TRP A 126 -26.10 -13.43 -16.12
CA TRP A 126 -27.22 -13.13 -17.02
C TRP A 126 -28.33 -12.39 -16.33
N ASN A 127 -28.75 -11.27 -16.90
CA ASN A 127 -29.95 -10.58 -16.45
C ASN A 127 -31.18 -11.24 -17.08
N THR A 128 -32.19 -11.49 -16.26
CA THR A 128 -33.43 -12.17 -16.66
C THR A 128 -34.30 -11.40 -17.62
N ASP A 129 -34.20 -10.07 -17.62
CA ASP A 129 -35.11 -9.20 -18.36
C ASP A 129 -34.74 -9.02 -19.85
N ASN A 130 -33.50 -9.33 -20.24
CA ASN A 130 -33.02 -9.01 -21.59
C ASN A 130 -32.11 -10.07 -22.22
N GLN A 131 -31.93 -11.22 -21.57
CA GLN A 131 -31.13 -12.33 -22.07
C GLN A 131 -29.67 -11.97 -22.37
N ASN A 132 -29.18 -10.84 -21.82
CA ASN A 132 -27.82 -10.37 -21.98
C ASN A 132 -27.01 -10.67 -20.72
N ILE A 133 -25.69 -10.85 -20.91
CA ILE A 133 -24.76 -10.94 -19.79
C ILE A 133 -24.56 -9.53 -19.22
N GLY A 134 -25.22 -9.26 -18.10
CA GLY A 134 -25.21 -7.96 -17.43
C GLY A 134 -23.86 -7.62 -16.80
N TRP A 135 -23.07 -8.62 -16.44
CA TRP A 135 -21.78 -8.42 -15.78
C TRP A 135 -20.85 -9.62 -15.99
N THR A 136 -19.55 -9.35 -16.16
CA THR A 136 -18.49 -10.35 -15.99
C THR A 136 -17.40 -9.87 -15.05
N GLY A 137 -16.90 -10.79 -14.25
CA GLY A 137 -15.73 -10.58 -13.40
C GLY A 137 -14.75 -11.74 -13.51
N LEU A 138 -13.50 -11.44 -13.17
CA LEU A 138 -12.44 -12.40 -12.94
C LEU A 138 -12.11 -12.39 -11.46
N ASN A 139 -12.26 -13.54 -10.80
CA ASN A 139 -11.74 -13.76 -9.46
C ASN A 139 -10.38 -14.47 -9.57
N THR A 140 -9.38 -13.95 -8.88
CA THR A 140 -8.02 -14.50 -8.83
C THR A 140 -7.70 -14.96 -7.42
N TRP A 141 -7.21 -16.19 -7.29
CA TRP A 141 -6.76 -16.73 -6.01
C TRP A 141 -5.44 -16.08 -5.58
N THR A 142 -5.41 -15.52 -4.37
CA THR A 142 -4.24 -14.81 -3.81
C THR A 142 -3.38 -15.69 -2.91
N GLY A 143 -3.72 -16.98 -2.76
CA GLY A 143 -3.14 -17.88 -1.77
C GLY A 143 -3.91 -17.92 -0.44
N THR A 144 -4.68 -16.89 -0.11
CA THR A 144 -5.48 -16.81 1.14
C THR A 144 -6.96 -16.50 0.91
N GLY A 145 -7.33 -16.06 -0.29
CA GLY A 145 -8.69 -15.71 -0.66
C GLY A 145 -8.80 -15.36 -2.13
N TRP A 146 -9.98 -14.87 -2.53
CA TRP A 146 -10.26 -14.44 -3.89
C TRP A 146 -10.22 -12.92 -4.00
N SER A 147 -9.59 -12.41 -5.06
CA SER A 147 -9.57 -11.00 -5.43
C SER A 147 -10.31 -10.81 -6.74
N GLN A 148 -11.27 -9.89 -6.79
CA GLN A 148 -12.12 -9.69 -7.97
C GLN A 148 -11.67 -8.49 -8.81
N THR A 149 -11.67 -8.67 -10.13
CA THR A 149 -11.47 -7.63 -11.14
C THR A 149 -12.62 -7.67 -12.13
N GLN A 150 -13.25 -6.54 -12.42
CA GLN A 150 -14.30 -6.47 -13.44
C GLN A 150 -13.70 -6.56 -14.85
N LEU A 151 -14.30 -7.37 -15.72
CA LEU A 151 -13.90 -7.48 -17.13
C LEU A 151 -14.75 -6.55 -17.99
N ALA A 152 -14.17 -6.04 -19.08
CA ALA A 152 -14.89 -5.18 -20.03
C ALA A 152 -16.04 -5.92 -20.73
N ASP A 153 -17.12 -5.20 -21.04
CA ASP A 153 -18.32 -5.76 -21.69
C ASP A 153 -18.03 -6.35 -23.07
N SER A 154 -17.00 -5.86 -23.77
CA SER A 154 -16.53 -6.39 -25.06
C SER A 154 -15.90 -7.78 -24.99
N ASN A 155 -15.84 -8.39 -23.80
CA ASN A 155 -15.30 -9.73 -23.59
C ASN A 155 -16.37 -10.81 -23.51
N ARG A 156 -17.63 -10.47 -23.76
CA ARG A 156 -18.74 -11.41 -23.66
C ARG A 156 -19.87 -11.08 -24.62
N ALA A 157 -20.55 -12.12 -25.09
CA ALA A 157 -21.82 -12.01 -25.78
C ALA A 157 -22.71 -13.19 -25.41
N GLY A 158 -23.97 -12.91 -25.10
CA GLY A 158 -24.99 -13.92 -24.84
C GLY A 158 -26.22 -13.57 -25.67
N GLY A 159 -26.60 -14.48 -26.56
CA GLY A 159 -27.81 -14.33 -27.38
C GLY A 159 -29.00 -14.97 -26.69
N GLY A 160 -30.18 -14.38 -26.89
CA GLY A 160 -31.45 -14.80 -26.35
C GLY A 160 -31.90 -16.25 -26.56
N GLY A 161 -31.38 -17.18 -25.76
CA GLY A 161 -31.55 -18.63 -25.96
C GLY A 161 -30.58 -19.20 -27.00
N GLN A 162 -29.40 -18.60 -27.14
CA GLN A 162 -28.34 -18.97 -28.07
C GLN A 162 -26.99 -19.07 -27.34
N PHE A 163 -26.02 -19.65 -28.05
CA PHE A 163 -24.65 -19.89 -27.61
C PHE A 163 -24.06 -18.68 -26.87
N THR A 164 -23.39 -18.97 -25.77
CA THR A 164 -22.65 -17.98 -24.99
C THR A 164 -21.21 -17.97 -25.40
N GLU A 165 -20.64 -16.78 -25.57
CA GLU A 165 -19.23 -16.60 -25.86
C GLU A 165 -18.59 -15.64 -24.87
N MET A 166 -17.42 -16.03 -24.39
CA MET A 166 -16.62 -15.27 -23.44
C MET A 166 -15.15 -15.34 -23.86
N ARG A 167 -14.39 -14.28 -23.59
CA ARG A 167 -12.94 -14.28 -23.74
C ARG A 167 -12.24 -13.64 -22.57
N ILE A 168 -11.01 -14.07 -22.32
CA ILE A 168 -10.11 -13.47 -21.33
C ILE A 168 -8.74 -13.22 -21.94
N ARG A 169 -8.16 -12.04 -21.68
CA ARG A 169 -6.78 -11.75 -22.09
C ARG A 169 -5.83 -12.68 -21.34
N ARG A 170 -4.88 -13.28 -22.06
CA ARG A 170 -3.81 -14.12 -21.47
C ARG A 170 -3.01 -13.36 -20.41
N SER A 171 -2.83 -12.05 -20.58
CA SER A 171 -2.14 -11.19 -19.61
C SER A 171 -2.82 -11.13 -18.24
N TYR A 172 -4.12 -11.42 -18.14
CA TYR A 172 -4.83 -11.45 -16.86
C TYR A 172 -4.62 -12.73 -16.07
N ILE A 173 -4.07 -13.76 -16.71
CA ILE A 173 -3.92 -15.11 -16.14
C ILE A 173 -2.48 -15.62 -16.20
N GLY A 174 -1.52 -14.68 -16.18
CA GLY A 174 -0.09 -15.01 -16.12
C GLY A 174 0.56 -15.36 -17.45
N LEU A 175 -0.06 -15.01 -18.59
CA LEU A 175 0.47 -15.23 -19.95
C LEU A 175 0.85 -16.70 -20.21
N PRO A 176 -0.08 -17.67 -20.04
CA PRO A 176 0.21 -19.08 -20.29
C PRO A 176 0.77 -19.24 -21.70
N GLU A 177 1.89 -19.96 -21.86
CA GLU A 177 2.56 -20.16 -23.16
C GLU A 177 1.91 -21.30 -23.97
N GLN A 178 2.32 -21.45 -25.23
CA GLN A 178 1.91 -22.60 -26.03
C GLN A 178 2.33 -23.91 -25.33
N GLY A 179 1.42 -24.87 -25.27
CA GLY A 179 1.65 -26.13 -24.56
C GLY A 179 1.33 -26.07 -23.06
N THR A 180 1.04 -24.90 -22.48
CA THR A 180 0.46 -24.81 -21.14
C THR A 180 -0.88 -25.54 -21.12
N VAL A 181 -1.09 -26.37 -20.09
CA VAL A 181 -2.35 -27.06 -19.86
C VAL A 181 -3.19 -26.23 -18.89
N LEU A 182 -4.41 -25.95 -19.30
CA LEU A 182 -5.46 -25.41 -18.47
C LEU A 182 -6.34 -26.55 -17.99
N ASN A 183 -6.58 -26.65 -16.70
CA ASN A 183 -7.56 -27.58 -16.15
C ASN A 183 -8.84 -26.81 -15.91
N ILE A 184 -9.86 -27.11 -16.69
CA ILE A 184 -11.05 -26.27 -16.81
C ILE A 184 -12.27 -27.02 -16.31
N SER A 185 -13.10 -26.25 -15.64
CA SER A 185 -14.28 -26.67 -14.92
C SER A 185 -15.33 -25.58 -15.00
N MET A 186 -16.60 -25.94 -15.12
CA MET A 186 -17.68 -24.97 -15.21
C MET A 186 -18.85 -25.40 -14.34
N TRP A 187 -19.54 -24.44 -13.72
CA TRP A 187 -20.79 -24.70 -13.02
C TRP A 187 -21.73 -23.50 -13.06
N LEU A 188 -23.01 -23.75 -12.78
CA LEU A 188 -24.05 -22.73 -12.78
C LEU A 188 -24.72 -22.61 -11.41
N ARG A 189 -25.09 -21.38 -11.04
CA ARG A 189 -25.87 -21.08 -9.84
C ARG A 189 -26.91 -19.99 -10.09
N PRO A 190 -28.00 -19.95 -9.30
CA PRO A 190 -28.91 -18.84 -9.30
C PRO A 190 -28.31 -17.63 -8.57
N GLU A 191 -28.82 -16.46 -8.91
CA GLU A 191 -28.55 -15.21 -8.19
C GLU A 191 -29.19 -15.22 -6.79
N TRP A 192 -28.58 -14.44 -5.88
CA TRP A 192 -28.96 -14.12 -4.50
C TRP A 192 -30.06 -14.95 -3.82
N GLY A 193 -29.67 -15.65 -2.77
CA GLY A 193 -30.59 -16.31 -1.82
C GLY A 193 -30.82 -17.79 -2.09
N LYS A 194 -30.31 -18.32 -3.20
CA LYS A 194 -30.20 -19.74 -3.49
C LYS A 194 -28.72 -20.11 -3.53
N TYR A 195 -28.29 -20.97 -2.61
CA TYR A 195 -26.87 -21.20 -2.32
C TYR A 195 -26.30 -22.48 -2.96
N GLY A 196 -27.09 -23.21 -3.73
CA GLY A 196 -26.63 -24.44 -4.36
C GLY A 196 -26.30 -24.26 -5.83
N SER A 197 -25.63 -25.28 -6.35
CA SER A 197 -25.38 -25.50 -7.78
C SER A 197 -26.44 -26.43 -8.38
N ASN A 198 -26.57 -26.47 -9.71
CA ASN A 198 -27.46 -27.41 -10.38
C ASN A 198 -26.76 -28.32 -11.41
N CYS A 199 -25.79 -27.78 -12.14
CA CYS A 199 -25.11 -28.48 -13.21
C CYS A 199 -23.67 -28.01 -13.31
N CYS A 200 -22.86 -28.87 -13.90
CA CYS A 200 -21.43 -28.69 -13.99
C CYS A 200 -20.85 -29.43 -15.18
N LEU A 201 -19.72 -28.93 -15.66
CA LEU A 201 -18.96 -29.51 -16.75
C LEU A 201 -17.48 -29.59 -16.38
N PRO A 202 -16.83 -30.77 -16.47
CA PRO A 202 -17.44 -32.06 -16.79
C PRO A 202 -18.49 -32.49 -15.77
N ALA A 203 -19.41 -33.38 -16.17
CA ALA A 203 -20.43 -33.89 -15.27
C ALA A 203 -19.79 -34.53 -14.01
N ASP A 204 -20.24 -34.13 -12.83
CA ASP A 204 -19.78 -34.64 -11.53
C ASP A 204 -20.97 -35.21 -10.75
N GLU A 205 -20.91 -36.51 -10.43
CA GLU A 205 -21.96 -37.21 -9.70
C GLU A 205 -22.04 -36.82 -8.22
N ASP A 206 -20.95 -36.31 -7.66
CA ASP A 206 -20.86 -35.85 -6.27
C ASP A 206 -21.31 -34.39 -6.09
N PHE A 207 -21.58 -33.69 -7.20
CA PHE A 207 -22.08 -32.32 -7.20
C PHE A 207 -23.62 -32.33 -7.22
N PRO A 208 -24.29 -31.86 -6.15
CA PRO A 208 -25.70 -32.14 -5.93
C PRO A 208 -26.62 -31.47 -6.95
N SER A 209 -27.42 -32.27 -7.66
CA SER A 209 -28.47 -31.82 -8.59
C SER A 209 -29.74 -31.25 -7.91
N ALA A 210 -29.63 -30.77 -6.68
CA ALA A 210 -30.78 -30.47 -5.81
C ALA A 210 -31.43 -29.10 -6.09
N TRP A 211 -31.74 -28.80 -7.37
CA TRP A 211 -32.43 -27.57 -7.79
C TRP A 211 -31.79 -26.30 -7.17
N ALA A 212 -30.46 -26.23 -7.20
CA ALA A 212 -29.70 -25.10 -6.67
C ALA A 212 -29.86 -24.79 -5.17
N ASN A 213 -30.11 -25.81 -4.35
CA ASN A 213 -30.15 -25.68 -2.89
C ASN A 213 -29.14 -26.59 -2.15
N GLY A 214 -28.35 -27.39 -2.88
CA GLY A 214 -27.40 -28.34 -2.29
C GLY A 214 -25.97 -27.77 -2.16
N ALA A 215 -25.33 -28.05 -1.03
CA ALA A 215 -23.89 -27.94 -0.85
C ALA A 215 -23.19 -29.16 -1.46
N GLY A 216 -22.09 -28.96 -2.19
CA GLY A 216 -21.36 -30.03 -2.87
C GLY A 216 -19.90 -29.71 -3.15
N THR A 217 -19.14 -30.76 -3.45
CA THR A 217 -17.74 -30.66 -3.84
C THR A 217 -17.63 -30.92 -5.34
N PHE A 218 -16.98 -30.00 -6.07
CA PHE A 218 -16.69 -30.17 -7.48
C PHE A 218 -15.32 -30.85 -7.66
N ASN A 219 -15.30 -32.03 -8.27
CA ASN A 219 -14.16 -32.94 -8.35
C ASN A 219 -13.68 -33.20 -9.79
N THR A 220 -14.47 -32.83 -10.79
CA THR A 220 -14.16 -33.09 -12.20
C THR A 220 -13.62 -31.85 -12.89
N GLN A 221 -12.80 -32.06 -13.91
CA GLN A 221 -12.19 -31.04 -14.77
C GLN A 221 -11.74 -31.71 -16.08
N PHE A 222 -11.63 -30.94 -17.16
CA PHE A 222 -10.98 -31.41 -18.39
C PHE A 222 -9.77 -30.55 -18.72
N ALA A 223 -8.85 -31.12 -19.50
CA ALA A 223 -7.62 -30.44 -19.88
C ALA A 223 -7.78 -29.78 -21.26
N TYR A 224 -7.40 -28.51 -21.35
CA TYR A 224 -7.18 -27.81 -22.60
C TYR A 224 -5.71 -27.41 -22.70
N THR A 225 -5.01 -27.87 -23.74
CA THR A 225 -3.64 -27.41 -24.01
C THR A 225 -3.71 -26.20 -24.91
N ILE A 226 -3.10 -25.07 -24.52
CA ILE A 226 -2.94 -23.88 -25.37
C ILE A 226 -2.28 -24.30 -26.68
N GLN A 227 -3.01 -24.13 -27.79
CA GLN A 227 -2.63 -24.66 -29.10
C GLN A 227 -1.80 -23.66 -29.90
N THR A 228 -2.08 -22.35 -29.78
CA THR A 228 -1.49 -21.32 -30.67
C THR A 228 -0.46 -20.45 -29.98
N LEU A 229 0.72 -20.40 -30.60
CA LEU A 229 1.33 -19.13 -30.92
C LEU A 229 0.89 -18.84 -32.36
N ASN A 230 -0.12 -18.00 -32.57
CA ASN A 230 -0.03 -17.22 -33.80
C ASN A 230 1.15 -16.28 -33.55
N ALA A 231 2.02 -16.11 -34.55
CA ALA A 231 2.84 -14.91 -34.55
C ALA A 231 1.86 -13.77 -34.30
N ASP A 232 2.05 -13.05 -33.21
CA ASP A 232 1.30 -11.84 -32.99
C ASP A 232 1.49 -10.99 -34.25
N THR A 233 0.37 -10.70 -34.93
CA THR A 233 0.30 -9.96 -36.18
C THR A 233 -0.44 -8.63 -36.00
N ASP A 234 -0.91 -8.37 -34.79
CA ASP A 234 -1.65 -7.16 -34.50
C ASP A 234 -0.61 -6.04 -34.37
N PRO A 235 -0.72 -4.97 -35.18
CA PRO A 235 0.22 -3.87 -35.08
C PRO A 235 -0.05 -3.05 -33.81
N PRO A 236 1.00 -2.54 -33.13
CA PRO A 236 0.82 -1.71 -31.96
C PRO A 236 0.29 -0.32 -32.33
N GLY A 237 -0.50 0.28 -31.43
CA GLY A 237 -1.03 1.64 -31.57
C GLY A 237 -0.55 2.59 -30.47
N ILE A 238 -0.78 3.89 -30.66
CA ILE A 238 -0.62 4.87 -29.59
C ILE A 238 -1.89 4.88 -28.73
N ASP A 239 -1.78 4.56 -27.45
CA ASP A 239 -2.89 4.67 -26.51
C ASP A 239 -3.12 6.15 -26.11
N HIS A 240 -2.08 6.82 -25.62
CA HIS A 240 -2.17 8.26 -25.31
C HIS A 240 -0.80 8.94 -25.23
N VAL A 241 -0.85 10.28 -25.18
CA VAL A 241 0.33 11.14 -24.99
C VAL A 241 0.08 12.14 -23.88
N LYS A 242 1.11 12.34 -23.06
CA LYS A 242 1.09 13.29 -21.94
C LYS A 242 2.34 14.15 -21.93
N GLN A 243 2.18 15.45 -21.70
CA GLN A 243 3.29 16.31 -21.33
C GLN A 243 3.53 16.15 -19.82
N ILE A 244 4.73 15.71 -19.43
CA ILE A 244 5.05 15.37 -18.03
C ILE A 244 5.75 16.52 -17.29
N ASP A 245 6.44 17.40 -18.01
CA ASP A 245 7.00 18.64 -17.47
C ASP A 245 7.23 19.67 -18.60
N ARG A 246 7.92 20.78 -18.29
CA ARG A 246 8.24 21.83 -19.25
C ARG A 246 8.95 21.34 -20.51
N THR A 247 9.79 20.31 -20.39
CA THR A 247 10.60 19.76 -21.50
C THR A 247 10.30 18.28 -21.75
N GLY A 248 9.29 17.71 -21.11
CA GLY A 248 9.06 16.27 -21.04
C GLY A 248 7.76 15.89 -21.75
N ILE A 249 7.86 14.92 -22.65
CA ILE A 249 6.70 14.27 -23.29
C ILE A 249 6.80 12.77 -23.02
N GLU A 250 5.68 12.13 -22.75
CA GLU A 250 5.52 10.69 -22.61
C GLU A 250 4.50 10.19 -23.63
N ILE A 251 4.84 9.12 -24.35
CA ILE A 251 3.94 8.39 -25.25
C ILE A 251 3.74 6.99 -24.67
N VAL A 252 2.48 6.57 -24.56
CA VAL A 252 2.07 5.25 -24.06
C VAL A 252 1.45 4.45 -25.20
N PHE A 253 1.84 3.19 -25.29
CA PHE A 253 1.36 2.23 -26.30
C PHE A 253 0.31 1.30 -25.69
N ASP A 254 -0.58 0.79 -26.52
CA ASP A 254 -1.65 -0.15 -26.13
C ASP A 254 -1.13 -1.58 -25.86
N GLU A 255 0.15 -1.84 -26.18
CA GLU A 255 0.80 -3.13 -25.95
C GLU A 255 2.33 -3.08 -25.72
N PRO A 256 2.98 -4.21 -25.35
CA PRO A 256 4.42 -4.30 -25.18
C PRO A 256 5.24 -4.16 -26.48
N MET A 257 6.13 -3.18 -26.46
CA MET A 257 7.01 -2.75 -27.53
C MET A 257 8.44 -3.33 -27.46
N ASN A 258 9.09 -3.42 -28.61
CA ASN A 258 10.53 -3.65 -28.69
C ASN A 258 11.31 -2.36 -28.39
N ILE A 259 11.83 -2.28 -27.16
CA ILE A 259 12.59 -1.13 -26.62
C ILE A 259 13.76 -0.69 -27.53
N SER A 260 14.36 -1.62 -28.30
CA SER A 260 15.46 -1.27 -29.21
C SER A 260 15.01 -0.41 -30.39
N THR A 261 13.75 -0.55 -30.81
CA THR A 261 13.15 0.27 -31.87
C THR A 261 12.56 1.57 -31.32
N LEU A 262 12.09 1.57 -30.06
CA LEU A 262 11.59 2.77 -29.38
C LEU A 262 12.67 3.83 -29.14
N ASN A 263 13.92 3.44 -28.88
CA ASN A 263 15.02 4.35 -28.55
C ASN A 263 15.75 4.94 -29.78
N LEU A 264 15.09 5.01 -30.93
CA LEU A 264 15.64 5.57 -32.16
C LEU A 264 14.94 6.90 -32.46
N GLY A 265 15.61 8.03 -32.22
CA GLY A 265 15.01 9.37 -32.39
C GLY A 265 14.55 9.64 -33.82
N ALA A 266 15.14 8.96 -34.79
CA ALA A 266 14.76 9.02 -36.19
C ALA A 266 13.35 8.47 -36.48
N ASN A 267 12.74 7.73 -35.54
CA ASN A 267 11.39 7.17 -35.67
C ASN A 267 10.28 8.12 -35.20
N TYR A 268 10.62 9.31 -34.72
CA TYR A 268 9.65 10.25 -34.17
C TYR A 268 9.75 11.59 -34.86
N THR A 269 8.59 12.13 -35.22
CA THR A 269 8.48 13.52 -35.68
C THR A 269 7.52 14.27 -34.78
N PHE A 270 7.97 15.41 -34.26
CA PHE A 270 7.17 16.27 -33.41
C PHE A 270 6.84 17.55 -34.15
N SER A 271 5.57 17.95 -34.12
CA SER A 271 5.12 19.25 -34.60
C SER A 271 5.06 20.23 -33.44
N GLY A 272 5.74 21.36 -33.59
CA GLY A 272 5.86 22.41 -32.56
C GLY A 272 6.97 22.18 -31.54
N TRP A 273 7.38 20.94 -31.28
CA TRP A 273 8.50 20.64 -30.36
C TRP A 273 9.76 20.23 -31.11
N THR A 274 10.92 20.55 -30.53
CA THR A 274 12.23 20.07 -31.02
C THR A 274 12.70 18.92 -30.14
N PHE A 275 12.80 17.71 -30.69
CA PHE A 275 13.35 16.56 -29.99
C PHE A 275 14.81 16.82 -29.55
N ILE A 276 15.12 16.57 -28.28
CA ILE A 276 16.46 16.72 -27.70
C ILE A 276 17.08 15.33 -27.44
N GLY A 277 16.31 14.40 -26.87
CA GLY A 277 16.80 13.09 -26.51
C GLY A 277 15.77 12.23 -25.78
N PHE A 278 16.11 10.97 -25.52
CA PHE A 278 15.27 10.08 -24.70
C PHE A 278 15.57 10.27 -23.22
N ARG A 279 14.53 10.13 -22.38
CA ARG A 279 14.64 10.09 -20.92
C ARG A 279 14.61 8.64 -20.43
N TYR A 280 13.64 7.87 -20.91
CA TYR A 280 13.46 6.46 -20.57
C TYR A 280 12.62 5.76 -21.63
N ALA A 281 12.67 4.42 -21.63
CA ALA A 281 11.76 3.56 -22.37
C ALA A 281 11.48 2.30 -21.54
N THR A 282 10.21 1.92 -21.44
CA THR A 282 9.73 0.66 -20.88
C THR A 282 9.13 -0.18 -22.00
N SER A 283 8.56 -1.33 -21.67
CA SER A 283 7.82 -2.11 -22.65
C SER A 283 6.59 -1.38 -23.19
N THR A 284 5.97 -0.43 -22.49
CA THR A 284 4.72 0.18 -22.97
C THR A 284 4.79 1.70 -23.07
N THR A 285 5.95 2.29 -22.81
CA THR A 285 6.05 3.74 -22.63
C THR A 285 7.41 4.25 -23.06
N VAL A 286 7.44 5.43 -23.67
CA VAL A 286 8.68 6.13 -24.00
C VAL A 286 8.58 7.60 -23.60
N GLY A 287 9.61 8.06 -22.88
CA GLY A 287 9.75 9.43 -22.42
C GLY A 287 10.81 10.18 -23.21
N PHE A 288 10.49 11.40 -23.64
CA PHE A 288 11.34 12.28 -24.42
C PHE A 288 11.69 13.53 -23.63
N SER A 289 12.90 14.04 -23.86
CA SER A 289 13.23 15.44 -23.64
C SER A 289 13.06 16.17 -24.96
N ALA A 290 12.31 17.25 -24.94
CA ALA A 290 12.05 18.08 -26.10
C ALA A 290 11.94 19.56 -25.69
N ALA A 291 12.38 20.46 -26.56
CA ALA A 291 12.21 21.90 -26.38
C ALA A 291 10.89 22.36 -27.01
N PRO A 292 9.98 22.98 -26.26
CA PRO A 292 8.78 23.58 -26.82
C PRO A 292 9.10 24.87 -27.59
N PRO A 293 8.21 25.33 -28.48
CA PRO A 293 8.44 26.52 -29.30
C PRO A 293 8.20 27.85 -28.53
N GLY A 294 7.95 27.77 -27.23
CA GLY A 294 7.44 28.84 -26.36
C GLY A 294 6.05 28.49 -25.84
N PHE A 295 5.80 28.72 -24.55
CA PHE A 295 4.53 28.37 -23.92
C PHE A 295 3.45 29.42 -24.23
N GLY A 296 2.35 28.96 -24.82
CA GLY A 296 1.12 29.72 -24.99
C GLY A 296 -0.06 28.75 -24.87
N THR A 297 -1.10 29.15 -24.14
CA THR A 297 -2.17 28.28 -23.61
C THR A 297 -3.17 27.74 -24.64
N THR A 298 -2.78 27.57 -25.91
CA THR A 298 -3.70 27.17 -26.99
C THR A 298 -3.05 26.44 -28.17
N ALA A 299 -1.76 26.08 -28.08
CA ALA A 299 -1.12 25.35 -29.17
C ALA A 299 -1.44 23.84 -29.09
N THR A 300 -2.03 23.31 -30.17
CA THR A 300 -2.13 21.87 -30.41
C THR A 300 -0.80 21.38 -30.98
N TYR A 301 -0.23 20.35 -30.35
CA TYR A 301 1.00 19.68 -30.79
C TYR A 301 0.64 18.30 -31.32
N SER A 302 1.53 17.74 -32.14
CA SER A 302 1.35 16.38 -32.63
C SER A 302 2.67 15.62 -32.67
N ALA A 303 2.55 14.31 -32.57
CA ALA A 303 3.62 13.35 -32.78
C ALA A 303 3.17 12.40 -33.89
N VAL A 304 4.07 12.10 -34.81
CA VAL A 304 3.90 11.05 -35.82
C VAL A 304 5.05 10.08 -35.67
N LEU A 305 4.72 8.83 -35.46
CA LEU A 305 5.61 7.69 -35.35
C LEU A 305 5.85 7.12 -36.74
N LEU A 306 7.07 6.65 -36.98
CA LEU A 306 7.44 6.07 -38.27
C LEU A 306 7.40 4.53 -38.19
N PRO A 307 7.20 3.83 -39.33
CA PRO A 307 7.09 2.36 -39.38
C PRO A 307 8.29 1.57 -38.85
N GLY A 308 9.39 2.23 -38.47
CA GLY A 308 10.55 1.61 -37.83
C GLY A 308 10.33 1.24 -36.36
N ILE A 309 9.21 1.65 -35.75
CA ILE A 309 8.80 1.26 -34.39
C ILE A 309 8.08 -0.08 -34.47
N GLN A 310 8.46 -1.02 -33.61
CA GLN A 310 7.93 -2.38 -33.60
C GLN A 310 7.58 -2.87 -32.20
N ASP A 311 6.59 -3.75 -32.14
CA ASP A 311 6.28 -4.53 -30.94
C ASP A 311 7.33 -5.64 -30.68
N LEU A 312 7.11 -6.46 -29.64
CA LEU A 312 7.95 -7.61 -29.35
C LEU A 312 7.86 -8.73 -30.41
N ALA A 313 6.78 -8.77 -31.18
CA ALA A 313 6.54 -9.74 -32.25
C ALA A 313 7.15 -9.32 -33.61
N GLY A 314 7.55 -8.06 -33.73
CA GLY A 314 8.10 -7.45 -34.94
C GLY A 314 7.06 -6.77 -35.84
N ASN A 315 5.79 -6.63 -35.41
CA ASN A 315 4.81 -5.84 -36.16
C ASN A 315 5.18 -4.36 -36.08
N SER A 316 4.99 -3.65 -37.19
CA SER A 316 5.23 -2.20 -37.24
C SER A 316 4.01 -1.47 -36.68
N ILE A 317 4.24 -0.27 -36.10
CA ILE A 317 3.15 0.61 -35.63
C ILE A 317 2.00 0.70 -36.66
N ASP A 318 0.77 0.62 -36.17
CA ASP A 318 -0.43 0.71 -37.00
C ASP A 318 -0.46 2.08 -37.72
N PRO A 319 -0.46 2.13 -39.06
CA PRO A 319 -0.53 3.38 -39.81
C PRO A 319 -1.79 4.23 -39.53
N ASP A 320 -2.86 3.62 -39.01
CA ASP A 320 -4.08 4.34 -38.66
C ASP A 320 -3.98 4.95 -37.23
N ASP A 321 -3.10 4.43 -36.38
CA ASP A 321 -2.85 4.88 -34.99
C ASP A 321 -1.37 5.30 -34.74
N ASP A 322 -0.66 5.72 -35.79
CA ASP A 322 0.74 6.18 -35.75
C ASP A 322 0.89 7.65 -35.40
N SER A 323 -0.22 8.36 -35.17
CA SER A 323 -0.22 9.79 -34.92
C SER A 323 -1.21 10.21 -33.86
N ILE A 324 -0.83 11.21 -33.08
CA ILE A 324 -1.66 11.73 -32.01
C ILE A 324 -1.43 13.23 -31.84
N SER A 325 -2.49 13.93 -31.44
CA SER A 325 -2.44 15.36 -31.12
C SER A 325 -2.81 15.58 -29.65
N TRP A 326 -2.11 16.50 -28.99
CA TRP A 326 -2.43 16.91 -27.63
C TRP A 326 -2.38 18.43 -27.49
N SER A 327 -3.03 18.95 -26.45
CA SER A 327 -2.88 20.34 -26.05
C SER A 327 -1.74 20.43 -25.06
N GLY A 328 -0.73 21.26 -25.32
CA GLY A 328 0.33 21.40 -24.33
C GLY A 328 -0.13 22.24 -23.14
N VAL A 329 0.46 21.93 -22.00
CA VAL A 329 0.29 22.67 -20.74
C VAL A 329 1.46 23.63 -20.59
N GLY A 330 1.14 24.87 -20.23
CA GLY A 330 2.13 25.85 -19.80
C GLY A 330 2.62 25.51 -18.40
N TYR A 331 3.87 25.85 -18.09
CA TYR A 331 4.45 25.71 -16.75
C TYR A 331 4.97 27.06 -16.29
N SER A 332 4.80 27.34 -15.00
CA SER A 332 5.40 28.48 -14.31
C SER A 332 6.41 27.98 -13.30
N ASP A 333 7.54 28.68 -13.17
CA ASP A 333 8.43 28.47 -12.04
C ASP A 333 7.88 29.18 -10.81
N VAL A 334 7.74 28.44 -9.72
CA VAL A 334 7.35 28.95 -8.42
C VAL A 334 8.53 28.80 -7.48
N LEU A 335 9.11 29.93 -7.07
CA LEU A 335 10.15 29.96 -6.05
C LEU A 335 9.49 29.93 -4.67
N PHE A 336 9.67 28.81 -3.97
CA PHE A 336 9.28 28.65 -2.57
C PHE A 336 10.41 29.15 -1.68
N THR A 337 10.10 30.00 -0.70
CA THR A 337 11.07 30.52 0.26
C THR A 337 10.56 30.39 1.70
N VAL A 338 11.42 29.96 2.62
CA VAL A 338 11.11 29.79 4.03
C VAL A 338 12.20 30.42 4.87
N THR A 339 11.85 31.46 5.62
CA THR A 339 12.75 32.03 6.62
C THR A 339 12.61 31.25 7.93
N ASP A 340 13.71 30.76 8.48
CA ASP A 340 13.82 30.21 9.83
C ASP A 340 14.48 31.22 10.78
N PRO A 341 13.70 32.01 11.55
CA PRO A 341 14.26 32.98 12.50
C PRO A 341 15.05 32.32 13.64
N SER A 342 14.79 31.04 13.93
CA SER A 342 15.44 30.33 15.02
C SER A 342 16.86 29.89 14.66
N ALA A 343 17.16 29.80 13.36
CA ALA A 343 18.43 29.29 12.85
C ALA A 343 18.73 27.84 13.29
N TRP A 344 17.69 27.04 13.55
CA TRP A 344 17.82 25.68 14.10
C TRP A 344 17.77 24.60 13.05
N TYR A 345 16.98 24.82 12.00
CA TYR A 345 16.83 23.81 10.97
C TYR A 345 18.08 23.81 10.09
N THR A 346 18.59 22.62 9.81
CA THR A 346 19.67 22.39 8.83
C THR A 346 19.13 21.87 7.50
N GLY A 347 17.82 21.63 7.45
CA GLY A 347 17.08 21.18 6.28
C GLY A 347 15.59 21.23 6.57
N LEU A 348 14.81 21.59 5.55
CA LEU A 348 13.37 21.68 5.58
C LEU A 348 12.79 20.97 4.36
N LEU A 349 11.55 20.50 4.47
CA LEU A 349 10.78 20.02 3.34
C LEU A 349 9.57 20.94 3.13
N PHE A 350 9.14 21.13 1.89
CA PHE A 350 7.85 21.71 1.56
C PHE A 350 6.92 20.65 0.95
N LYS A 351 5.62 20.83 1.16
CA LYS A 351 4.55 20.00 0.59
C LYS A 351 3.42 20.94 0.17
N GLY A 352 2.67 20.62 -0.89
CA GLY A 352 1.53 21.45 -1.31
C GLY A 352 0.42 20.69 -2.01
N SER A 353 -0.63 21.44 -2.36
CA SER A 353 -1.79 21.00 -3.13
C SER A 353 -1.50 20.88 -4.62
N PHE A 354 -0.38 20.24 -4.93
CA PHE A 354 0.01 19.90 -6.29
C PHE A 354 0.21 18.39 -6.38
N SER A 355 -0.10 17.83 -7.55
CA SER A 355 0.04 16.41 -7.82
C SER A 355 1.48 16.04 -8.20
N PHE A 356 1.73 14.75 -8.36
CA PHE A 356 2.96 14.26 -8.99
C PHE A 356 3.20 14.85 -10.39
N TYR A 357 2.12 15.25 -11.08
CA TYR A 357 2.17 15.86 -12.41
C TYR A 357 2.15 17.40 -12.37
N HIS A 358 2.41 18.00 -11.20
CA HIS A 358 2.54 19.44 -11.01
C HIS A 358 1.25 20.25 -11.25
N GLU A 359 0.12 19.56 -11.40
CA GLU A 359 -1.22 20.12 -11.51
C GLU A 359 -1.81 20.38 -10.12
N TYR A 360 -2.85 21.22 -10.04
CA TYR A 360 -3.56 21.45 -8.79
C TYR A 360 -4.20 20.14 -8.30
N ASP A 361 -3.99 19.84 -7.02
CA ASP A 361 -4.54 18.65 -6.36
C ASP A 361 -4.80 18.92 -4.87
N ASP A 362 -6.07 19.02 -4.50
CA ASP A 362 -6.49 19.19 -3.10
C ASP A 362 -6.24 17.92 -2.24
N GLY A 363 -5.85 16.80 -2.87
CA GLY A 363 -5.39 15.58 -2.20
C GLY A 363 -3.93 15.59 -1.76
N TRP A 364 -3.14 16.61 -2.14
CA TRP A 364 -1.72 16.76 -1.76
C TRP A 364 -0.86 15.53 -2.11
N SER A 365 -1.07 14.97 -3.31
CA SER A 365 -0.42 13.74 -3.78
C SER A 365 1.02 13.92 -4.29
N GLY A 366 1.50 15.16 -4.47
CA GLY A 366 2.86 15.45 -4.99
C GLY A 366 4.03 15.05 -4.09
N GLY A 367 3.76 14.72 -2.83
CA GLY A 367 4.80 14.34 -1.86
C GLY A 367 5.59 15.53 -1.31
N SER A 368 6.60 15.23 -0.49
CA SER A 368 7.44 16.24 0.18
C SER A 368 8.75 16.47 -0.57
N HIS A 369 9.23 17.71 -0.57
CA HIS A 369 10.38 18.14 -1.37
C HIS A 369 11.33 19.00 -0.53
N GLN A 370 12.63 18.70 -0.59
CA GLN A 370 13.65 19.44 0.18
C GLN A 370 13.81 20.90 -0.27
N LEU A 371 13.90 21.81 0.69
CA LEU A 371 14.35 23.19 0.53
C LEU A 371 15.85 23.31 0.90
N TYR A 372 16.54 24.31 0.35
CA TYR A 372 17.99 24.47 0.44
C TYR A 372 18.39 25.86 0.96
N ASP A 373 19.39 25.90 1.85
CA ASP A 373 20.05 27.10 2.40
C ASP A 373 21.58 26.99 2.13
N ASP A 374 21.92 26.85 0.84
CA ASP A 374 23.28 26.51 0.38
C ASP A 374 23.75 27.34 -0.83
N GLY A 375 23.03 28.42 -1.16
CA GLY A 375 23.29 29.27 -2.32
C GLY A 375 22.87 28.66 -3.66
N THR A 376 22.01 27.63 -3.64
CA THR A 376 21.49 26.96 -4.84
C THR A 376 19.96 26.90 -4.83
N HIS A 377 19.34 26.38 -5.90
CA HIS A 377 17.88 26.19 -6.01
C HIS A 377 17.01 27.46 -5.79
N GLY A 378 17.59 28.65 -5.98
CA GLY A 378 16.92 29.93 -5.76
C GLY A 378 17.37 30.64 -4.48
N ASP A 379 18.24 30.02 -3.69
CA ASP A 379 18.81 30.62 -2.48
C ASP A 379 19.96 31.53 -2.89
N VAL A 380 19.90 32.77 -2.42
CA VAL A 380 20.86 33.82 -2.76
C VAL A 380 22.08 33.78 -1.85
N THR A 381 21.91 33.40 -0.58
CA THR A 381 22.99 33.49 0.42
C THR A 381 23.01 32.23 1.29
N ALA A 382 23.98 31.35 1.02
CA ALA A 382 24.16 30.14 1.82
C ALA A 382 24.35 30.41 3.33
N GLY A 383 23.62 29.67 4.15
CA GLY A 383 23.71 29.68 5.61
C GLY A 383 23.08 30.91 6.26
N ASP A 384 22.17 31.59 5.57
CA ASP A 384 21.44 32.75 6.11
C ASP A 384 20.09 32.35 6.75
N HIS A 385 19.79 31.05 6.79
CA HIS A 385 18.54 30.46 7.28
C HIS A 385 17.31 30.88 6.48
N VAL A 386 17.50 31.23 5.21
CA VAL A 386 16.45 31.36 4.21
C VAL A 386 16.51 30.19 3.24
N PHE A 387 15.68 29.19 3.50
CA PHE A 387 15.60 28.00 2.66
C PHE A 387 14.77 28.29 1.41
N SER A 388 15.19 27.78 0.26
CA SER A 388 14.43 27.95 -0.97
C SER A 388 14.43 26.74 -1.90
N ARG A 389 13.47 26.73 -2.82
CA ARG A 389 13.45 25.83 -3.97
C ARG A 389 12.59 26.39 -5.09
N LEU A 390 13.12 26.35 -6.30
CA LEU A 390 12.36 26.50 -7.52
C LEU A 390 11.58 25.21 -7.82
N TRP A 391 10.30 25.34 -8.17
CA TRP A 391 9.45 24.21 -8.53
C TRP A 391 8.51 24.58 -9.68
N GLU A 392 8.38 23.71 -10.66
CA GLU A 392 7.49 23.93 -11.81
C GLU A 392 6.06 23.54 -11.45
N LEU A 393 5.09 24.40 -11.73
CA LEU A 393 3.67 24.12 -11.55
C LEU A 393 2.86 24.49 -12.80
N VAL A 394 1.78 23.74 -13.04
CA VAL A 394 0.83 24.01 -14.13
C VAL A 394 -0.14 25.12 -13.68
N PRO A 395 -0.26 26.25 -14.40
CA PRO A 395 -1.24 27.28 -14.05
C PRO A 395 -2.67 26.76 -14.13
N ASN A 396 -3.50 27.12 -13.16
CA ASN A 396 -4.89 26.68 -13.07
C ASN A 396 -5.89 27.82 -13.26
N GLY A 397 -5.48 28.90 -13.94
CA GLY A 397 -6.31 30.09 -14.10
C GLY A 397 -6.47 30.93 -12.82
N GLY A 398 -5.76 30.56 -11.74
CA GLY A 398 -5.72 31.30 -10.49
C GLY A 398 -6.79 30.88 -9.47
N ASP A 399 -7.66 29.93 -9.84
CA ASP A 399 -8.71 29.37 -8.99
C ASP A 399 -8.90 27.88 -9.31
N PRO A 400 -8.84 26.96 -8.30
CA PRO A 400 -8.58 27.21 -6.88
C PRO A 400 -7.18 27.75 -6.59
N GLN A 401 -6.98 28.40 -5.44
CA GLN A 401 -5.62 28.79 -5.04
C GLN A 401 -4.81 27.55 -4.66
N TYR A 402 -3.56 27.49 -5.12
CA TYR A 402 -2.61 26.53 -4.58
C TYR A 402 -2.34 26.84 -3.12
N GLN A 403 -2.10 25.80 -2.34
CA GLN A 403 -1.67 25.91 -0.96
C GLN A 403 -0.44 25.04 -0.71
N TRP A 404 0.42 25.46 0.21
CA TRP A 404 1.59 24.70 0.62
C TRP A 404 1.95 24.97 2.07
N GLY A 405 2.86 24.15 2.60
CA GLY A 405 3.48 24.40 3.89
C GLY A 405 4.77 23.62 4.07
N VAL A 406 5.27 23.61 5.30
CA VAL A 406 6.64 23.24 5.61
C VAL A 406 6.66 22.16 6.70
N THR A 407 7.55 21.19 6.53
CA THR A 407 7.88 20.21 7.56
C THR A 407 9.37 20.22 7.89
N ASP A 408 9.72 19.69 9.05
CA ASP A 408 11.09 19.26 9.30
C ASP A 408 11.45 18.03 8.44
N MET A 409 12.71 17.59 8.53
CA MET A 409 13.21 16.40 7.82
C MET A 409 12.56 15.08 8.27
N SER A 410 11.82 15.08 9.38
CA SER A 410 11.05 13.93 9.87
C SER A 410 9.57 13.96 9.44
N GLY A 411 9.16 15.00 8.71
CA GLY A 411 7.79 15.16 8.24
C GLY A 411 6.84 15.83 9.25
N ASN A 412 7.35 16.37 10.37
CA ASN A 412 6.51 17.09 11.32
C ASN A 412 6.13 18.47 10.77
N TRP A 413 4.85 18.80 10.78
CA TRP A 413 4.33 20.08 10.29
C TRP A 413 4.79 21.25 11.15
N LEU A 414 5.37 22.29 10.54
CA LEU A 414 5.97 23.43 11.25
C LEU A 414 5.11 24.69 11.24
N LEU A 415 4.10 24.77 10.38
CA LEU A 415 3.15 25.89 10.37
C LEU A 415 2.02 25.61 11.37
N PRO A 416 1.39 26.66 11.96
CA PRO A 416 0.24 26.48 12.84
C PRO A 416 -0.91 25.72 12.16
N PRO A 417 -1.81 25.05 12.91
CA PRO A 417 -3.00 24.41 12.34
C PRO A 417 -3.81 25.40 11.49
N GLY A 418 -4.08 25.04 10.23
CA GLY A 418 -4.76 25.92 9.26
C GLY A 418 -3.88 27.03 8.67
N GLY A 419 -2.59 27.08 9.01
CA GLY A 419 -1.63 28.09 8.59
C GLY A 419 -0.93 27.82 7.25
N ASN A 420 -1.59 27.10 6.33
CA ASN A 420 -1.03 26.89 5.00
C ASN A 420 -0.88 28.23 4.26
N VAL A 421 0.12 28.30 3.39
CA VAL A 421 0.37 29.47 2.55
C VAL A 421 -0.40 29.30 1.25
N PHE A 422 -1.21 30.28 0.87
CA PHE A 422 -2.01 30.27 -0.36
C PHE A 422 -1.40 31.19 -1.42
N PHE A 423 -1.43 30.77 -2.68
CA PHE A 423 -1.03 31.60 -3.82
C PHE A 423 -1.87 31.28 -5.06
N SER A 424 -2.02 32.26 -5.96
CA SER A 424 -2.70 32.10 -7.24
C SER A 424 -1.68 31.94 -8.36
N LEU A 425 -1.96 31.02 -9.28
CA LEU A 425 -1.15 30.81 -10.47
C LEU A 425 -2.02 30.96 -11.74
N PRO A 426 -2.30 32.22 -12.16
CA PRO A 426 -3.28 32.49 -13.22
C PRO A 426 -2.78 32.12 -14.62
N ASP A 427 -1.47 32.20 -14.84
CA ASP A 427 -0.82 31.95 -16.12
C ASP A 427 0.62 31.46 -15.90
N THR A 428 1.40 31.40 -16.97
CA THR A 428 2.78 30.87 -16.98
C THR A 428 3.82 31.87 -16.46
N THR A 429 3.41 32.94 -15.78
CA THR A 429 4.33 33.94 -15.22
C THR A 429 4.95 33.41 -13.94
N ASP A 430 6.28 33.34 -13.90
CA ASP A 430 7.02 32.91 -12.72
C ASP A 430 6.70 33.78 -11.48
N ILE A 431 6.57 33.13 -10.33
CA ILE A 431 6.23 33.80 -9.06
C ILE A 431 7.13 33.35 -7.91
N THR A 432 7.08 34.11 -6.82
CA THR A 432 7.70 33.73 -5.55
C THR A 432 6.63 33.69 -4.47
N THR A 433 6.63 32.62 -3.69
CA THR A 433 5.81 32.48 -2.48
C THR A 433 6.71 32.28 -1.28
N SER A 434 6.33 32.86 -0.13
CA SER A 434 7.17 32.88 1.06
C SER A 434 6.38 32.61 2.33
N CYS A 435 7.04 32.05 3.34
CA CYS A 435 6.58 32.10 4.72
C CYS A 435 7.76 32.25 5.69
N THR A 436 7.45 32.66 6.92
CA THR A 436 8.40 32.67 8.03
C THR A 436 7.92 31.65 9.05
N LEU A 437 8.79 30.73 9.45
CA LEU A 437 8.47 29.77 10.50
C LEU A 437 8.20 30.51 11.82
N PRO A 438 7.21 30.07 12.61
CA PRO A 438 7.03 30.61 13.94
C PRO A 438 8.31 30.40 14.75
N ASP A 439 8.80 31.47 15.37
CA ASP A 439 9.94 31.39 16.27
C ASP A 439 9.57 30.48 17.46
N VAL A 440 10.11 29.26 17.44
CA VAL A 440 9.83 28.21 18.42
C VAL A 440 10.50 28.46 19.78
N THR A 441 11.13 29.62 19.97
CA THR A 441 11.47 30.12 21.31
C THR A 441 10.41 31.08 21.90
N GLY A 442 9.26 31.26 21.25
CA GLY A 442 8.33 32.36 21.49
C GLY A 442 7.66 32.49 22.87
N VAL A 443 7.98 31.66 23.87
CA VAL A 443 7.45 31.83 25.24
C VAL A 443 8.57 31.62 26.27
N PRO A 444 8.77 32.56 27.22
CA PRO A 444 9.68 32.36 28.34
C PRO A 444 9.34 31.09 29.14
N MET A 445 10.36 30.35 29.55
CA MET A 445 10.23 29.04 30.21
C MET A 445 10.95 29.01 31.55
N ASP A 446 10.31 28.44 32.57
CA ASP A 446 10.97 28.08 33.82
C ASP A 446 11.32 26.59 33.81
N VAL A 447 12.59 26.26 34.06
CA VAL A 447 13.07 24.87 34.17
C VAL A 447 13.50 24.60 35.62
N ILE A 448 12.92 23.57 36.21
CA ILE A 448 13.17 23.16 37.60
C ILE A 448 14.21 22.05 37.63
N PHE A 449 15.27 22.25 38.41
CA PHE A 449 16.35 21.31 38.61
C PHE A 449 16.30 20.74 40.04
N HIS A 450 16.34 19.42 40.17
CA HIS A 450 16.47 18.73 41.45
C HIS A 450 17.79 17.94 41.49
N CYS A 451 18.64 18.24 42.47
CA CYS A 451 19.87 17.50 42.74
C CYS A 451 19.71 16.73 44.05
N ASP A 452 19.63 15.40 43.96
CA ASP A 452 19.54 14.52 45.12
C ASP A 452 20.94 14.18 45.65
N MET A 453 21.17 14.57 46.91
CA MET A 453 22.44 14.39 47.62
C MET A 453 22.34 13.38 48.77
N GLN A 454 21.22 12.67 48.95
CA GLN A 454 20.94 11.86 50.15
C GLN A 454 21.95 10.73 50.40
N PHE A 455 22.70 10.31 49.37
CA PHE A 455 23.70 9.25 49.44
C PHE A 455 25.15 9.76 49.59
N ILE A 456 25.34 11.06 49.70
CA ILE A 456 26.65 11.68 49.89
C ILE A 456 26.89 11.89 51.38
N ASN A 457 27.77 11.06 51.95
CA ASN A 457 28.12 11.10 53.39
C ASN A 457 29.14 12.20 53.76
N ASP A 458 29.67 12.91 52.77
CA ASP A 458 30.62 14.01 52.99
C ASP A 458 29.89 15.25 53.52
N PRO A 459 30.58 16.17 54.22
CA PRO A 459 30.01 17.47 54.57
C PRO A 459 29.52 18.23 53.33
N ILE A 460 28.26 18.63 53.33
CA ILE A 460 27.66 19.48 52.30
C ILE A 460 27.27 20.80 52.96
N THR A 461 27.86 21.88 52.47
CA THR A 461 27.53 23.25 52.88
C THR A 461 26.66 23.97 51.85
N GLY A 462 26.51 23.40 50.66
CA GLY A 462 25.74 23.95 49.55
C GLY A 462 25.80 23.07 48.30
N VAL A 463 24.83 23.24 47.40
CA VAL A 463 24.90 22.75 46.01
C VAL A 463 24.72 23.95 45.08
N LYS A 464 25.49 23.95 43.97
CA LYS A 464 25.32 24.92 42.89
C LYS A 464 24.96 24.24 41.58
N LEU A 465 24.20 24.95 40.76
CA LEU A 465 23.89 24.60 39.38
C LEU A 465 24.73 25.46 38.44
N ALA A 466 25.50 24.82 37.56
CA ALA A 466 26.26 25.49 36.52
C ALA A 466 25.91 24.91 35.16
N GLY A 467 25.91 25.73 34.13
CA GLY A 467 25.65 25.25 32.78
C GLY A 467 26.01 26.25 31.70
N SER A 468 25.71 25.86 30.47
CA SER A 468 25.72 26.73 29.29
C SER A 468 24.97 28.05 29.52
N PHE A 469 23.88 28.04 30.30
CA PHE A 469 23.08 29.22 30.67
C PHE A 469 23.64 30.07 31.82
N THR A 470 24.72 29.63 32.48
CA THR A 470 25.37 30.39 33.57
C THR A 470 26.81 30.80 33.27
N ASN A 471 27.28 30.63 32.02
CA ASN A 471 28.71 30.71 31.68
C ASN A 471 29.57 29.79 32.57
N TRP A 472 29.04 28.61 32.93
CA TRP A 472 29.69 27.65 33.81
C TRP A 472 30.09 28.24 35.17
N GLY A 473 31.22 27.83 35.74
CA GLY A 473 31.61 28.10 37.13
C GLY A 473 31.71 29.58 37.56
N ALA A 474 31.72 30.52 36.62
CA ALA A 474 31.74 31.96 36.91
C ALA A 474 30.35 32.51 37.30
N GLY A 475 29.26 31.88 36.87
CA GLY A 475 27.88 32.31 37.14
C GLY A 475 27.02 31.23 37.81
N ALA A 476 27.63 30.18 38.37
CA ALA A 476 26.91 29.08 39.00
C ALA A 476 25.92 29.56 40.07
N LEU A 477 24.68 29.10 39.98
CA LEU A 477 23.55 29.48 40.83
C LEU A 477 23.56 28.65 42.11
N ASN A 478 23.26 29.27 43.26
CA ASN A 478 23.13 28.53 44.51
C ASN A 478 21.75 27.88 44.58
N MET A 479 21.71 26.55 44.74
CA MET A 479 20.47 25.82 44.92
C MET A 479 20.00 25.88 46.38
N THR A 480 18.71 25.65 46.61
CA THR A 480 18.09 25.65 47.95
C THR A 480 17.82 24.22 48.43
N ASP A 481 18.26 23.88 49.64
CA ASP A 481 17.95 22.58 50.26
C ASP A 481 16.46 22.49 50.64
N ALA A 482 15.78 21.46 50.15
CA ALA A 482 14.38 21.16 50.45
C ALA A 482 14.18 20.54 51.85
N GLY A 483 15.27 20.20 52.55
CA GLY A 483 15.26 19.67 53.92
C GLY A 483 15.20 18.14 53.99
N ASP A 484 15.20 17.46 52.85
CA ASP A 484 15.22 16.00 52.72
C ASP A 484 16.49 15.46 52.05
N GLY A 485 17.47 16.32 51.79
CA GLY A 485 18.69 15.98 51.05
C GLY A 485 18.61 16.30 49.55
N THR A 486 17.47 16.79 49.05
CA THR A 486 17.32 17.31 47.68
C THR A 486 17.56 18.81 47.63
N TRP A 487 18.33 19.26 46.65
CA TRP A 487 18.60 20.66 46.37
C TRP A 487 17.85 21.08 45.11
N ILE A 488 17.13 22.20 45.18
CA ILE A 488 16.20 22.66 44.12
C ILE A 488 16.57 24.07 43.68
N ASP A 489 16.53 24.31 42.36
CA ASP A 489 16.59 25.66 41.79
C ASP A 489 15.74 25.74 40.52
N THR A 490 15.29 26.95 40.17
CA THR A 490 14.50 27.23 38.95
C THR A 490 15.22 28.25 38.09
N VAL A 491 15.47 27.89 36.84
CA VAL A 491 16.16 28.75 35.87
C VAL A 491 15.15 29.28 34.86
N HIS A 492 15.11 30.60 34.71
CA HIS A 492 14.31 31.28 33.70
C HIS A 492 15.08 31.34 32.38
N PHE A 493 14.46 30.85 31.32
CA PHE A 493 14.94 30.94 29.95
C PHE A 493 14.04 31.91 29.18
N ASP A 494 14.60 33.05 28.80
CA ASP A 494 13.91 34.03 27.96
C ASP A 494 13.65 33.45 26.56
N THR A 495 12.69 34.07 25.85
CA THR A 495 12.54 33.89 24.41
C THR A 495 13.87 34.12 23.70
N GLY A 496 14.23 33.23 22.78
CA GLY A 496 15.52 33.17 22.10
C GLY A 496 16.58 32.28 22.77
N SER A 497 16.33 31.68 23.94
CA SER A 497 17.31 30.82 24.60
C SER A 497 17.60 29.53 23.81
N PRO A 498 18.84 29.00 23.82
CA PRO A 498 19.17 27.72 23.20
C PRO A 498 18.27 26.59 23.72
N ARG A 499 17.73 25.76 22.83
CA ARG A 499 16.82 24.68 23.24
C ARG A 499 17.55 23.55 23.97
N THR A 500 18.70 23.11 23.47
CA THR A 500 19.55 22.13 24.15
C THR A 500 20.55 22.84 25.04
N ASN A 501 20.46 22.58 26.34
CA ASN A 501 21.34 23.16 27.33
C ASN A 501 22.14 22.07 28.01
N TYR A 502 23.39 22.40 28.33
CA TYR A 502 24.27 21.56 29.11
C TYR A 502 24.39 22.11 30.53
N PHE A 503 24.44 21.22 31.51
CA PHE A 503 24.56 21.58 32.91
C PHE A 503 25.35 20.53 33.71
N LYS A 504 25.79 20.98 34.90
CA LYS A 504 26.40 20.19 35.94
C LYS A 504 26.05 20.72 37.33
N PHE A 505 26.10 19.83 38.30
CA PHE A 505 26.04 20.19 39.72
C PHE A 505 27.44 20.37 40.32
N ILE A 506 27.55 21.26 41.30
CA ILE A 506 28.76 21.50 42.08
C ILE A 506 28.42 21.36 43.56
N ARG A 507 29.05 20.41 44.24
CA ARG A 507 28.95 20.24 45.69
C ARG A 507 29.95 21.17 46.40
N MET A 508 29.46 21.94 47.37
CA MET A 508 30.26 22.84 48.18
C MET A 508 30.62 22.22 49.54
N ASP A 509 31.91 22.18 49.85
CA ASP A 509 32.43 21.87 51.20
C ASP A 509 33.21 23.09 51.72
N GLY A 510 32.51 23.95 52.46
CA GLY A 510 32.99 25.29 52.79
C GLY A 510 33.25 26.12 51.53
N THR A 511 34.50 26.46 51.28
CA THR A 511 34.93 27.21 50.07
C THR A 511 35.33 26.30 48.90
N ASN A 512 35.42 24.99 49.10
CA ASN A 512 35.86 24.05 48.08
C ASN A 512 34.72 23.68 47.13
N GLN A 513 34.97 23.77 45.82
CA GLN A 513 34.04 23.37 44.76
C GLN A 513 34.38 21.97 44.26
N ASN A 514 33.46 21.03 44.43
CA ASN A 514 33.59 19.67 43.92
C ASN A 514 32.58 19.48 42.78
N TRP A 515 33.07 19.54 41.54
CA TRP A 515 32.25 19.29 40.35
C TRP A 515 31.83 17.84 40.28
N GLU A 516 30.66 17.59 39.69
CA GLU A 516 30.30 16.21 39.37
C GLU A 516 31.30 15.58 38.37
N SER A 517 31.61 14.30 38.56
CA SER A 517 32.58 13.53 37.79
C SER A 517 32.02 12.93 36.51
N VAL A 518 30.71 13.03 36.29
CA VAL A 518 30.05 12.60 35.04
C VAL A 518 30.33 13.61 33.92
N SER A 519 30.07 13.19 32.68
CA SER A 519 30.04 14.13 31.54
C SER A 519 28.95 15.18 31.73
N ASP A 520 29.07 16.29 31.01
CA ASP A 520 28.06 17.35 31.03
C ASP A 520 26.70 16.76 30.67
N ARG A 521 25.71 17.00 31.53
CA ARG A 521 24.34 16.54 31.32
C ARG A 521 23.68 17.47 30.32
N SER A 522 22.74 16.95 29.55
CA SER A 522 21.98 17.77 28.60
C SER A 522 20.48 17.62 28.84
N PHE A 523 19.74 18.69 28.59
CA PHE A 523 18.29 18.66 28.49
C PHE A 523 17.83 19.56 27.35
N THR A 524 16.61 19.31 26.89
CA THR A 524 15.96 20.10 25.84
C THR A 524 14.78 20.84 26.46
N ILE A 525 14.73 22.17 26.26
CA ILE A 525 13.60 23.00 26.67
C ILE A 525 12.33 22.48 25.97
N GLY A 526 11.33 22.15 26.79
CA GLY A 526 10.03 21.64 26.38
C GLY A 526 9.14 22.74 25.80
N THR A 527 7.86 22.42 25.61
CA THR A 527 6.84 23.36 25.11
C THR A 527 5.85 23.79 26.20
N THR A 528 6.04 23.32 27.44
CA THR A 528 5.17 23.57 28.60
C THR A 528 5.97 24.10 29.79
N SER A 529 5.51 25.20 30.39
CA SER A 529 6.14 25.83 31.57
C SER A 529 5.30 25.61 32.85
N PRO A 530 5.92 25.22 33.98
CA PRO A 530 7.34 24.89 34.14
C PRO A 530 7.69 23.49 33.62
N GLN A 531 8.93 23.31 33.17
CA GLN A 531 9.50 22.00 32.85
C GLN A 531 10.28 21.47 34.05
N ASP A 532 9.87 20.31 34.57
CA ASP A 532 10.58 19.63 35.66
C ASP A 532 11.46 18.50 35.10
N LEU A 533 12.76 18.52 35.40
CA LEU A 533 13.71 17.49 34.97
C LEU A 533 13.73 16.24 35.85
N GLY A 534 12.97 16.24 36.95
CA GLY A 534 12.97 15.18 37.95
C GLY A 534 14.22 15.17 38.82
N TYR A 535 14.34 14.14 39.67
CA TYR A 535 15.44 13.98 40.62
C TYR A 535 16.69 13.41 39.94
N ILE A 536 17.80 14.14 40.05
CA ILE A 536 19.08 13.74 39.47
C ILE A 536 20.10 13.51 40.58
N LEU A 537 20.69 12.32 40.62
CA LEU A 537 21.72 11.97 41.60
C LEU A 537 23.05 12.65 41.26
N PHE A 538 23.68 13.27 42.26
CA PHE A 538 25.04 13.78 42.11
C PHE A 538 26.03 12.64 41.77
N ASN A 539 26.87 12.84 40.74
CA ASN A 539 27.79 11.83 40.19
C ASN A 539 27.16 10.57 39.59
N ASP A 540 25.84 10.52 39.39
CA ASP A 540 25.14 9.26 39.06
C ASP A 540 25.61 8.13 39.99
N TYR A 541 25.68 8.42 41.30
CA TYR A 541 26.17 7.47 42.32
C TYR A 541 25.21 6.28 42.44
N LEU A 542 25.20 5.42 41.43
CA LEU A 542 24.85 4.02 41.59
C LEU A 542 25.86 3.48 42.58
N VAL A 543 25.34 3.03 43.71
CA VAL A 543 26.02 2.20 44.71
C VAL A 543 27.12 1.39 44.01
N GLY A 544 28.37 1.56 44.45
CA GLY A 544 29.56 1.04 43.76
C GLY A 544 29.49 -0.46 43.44
N PRO A 545 30.44 -0.99 42.63
CA PRO A 545 30.34 -2.28 41.96
C PRO A 545 30.39 -3.54 42.85
N ASP A 546 30.22 -3.45 44.17
CA ASP A 546 30.13 -4.62 45.04
C ASP A 546 28.67 -5.01 45.31
N SER A 547 28.19 -5.95 44.50
CA SER A 547 27.05 -6.83 44.73
C SER A 547 25.64 -6.22 44.75
N LEU A 548 25.16 -5.75 43.59
CA LEU A 548 23.81 -6.12 43.17
C LEU A 548 23.93 -6.90 41.86
N THR A 549 23.92 -8.23 41.97
CA THR A 549 23.57 -9.07 40.83
C THR A 549 22.11 -8.75 40.52
N VAL A 550 21.86 -7.79 39.62
CA VAL A 550 20.57 -7.70 38.95
C VAL A 550 20.50 -8.93 38.05
N VAL A 551 20.11 -10.05 38.65
CA VAL A 551 19.47 -11.12 37.89
C VAL A 551 18.18 -10.47 37.40
N PRO A 552 17.94 -10.37 36.08
CA PRO A 552 16.64 -9.95 35.62
C PRO A 552 15.65 -11.00 36.11
N VAL A 553 14.93 -10.69 37.19
CA VAL A 553 13.78 -11.49 37.59
C VAL A 553 12.67 -11.07 36.65
N THR A 554 12.54 -11.80 35.55
CA THR A 554 11.33 -11.77 34.74
C THR A 554 10.20 -12.26 35.63
N TYR A 555 9.39 -11.36 36.17
CA TYR A 555 8.12 -11.74 36.77
C TYR A 555 7.17 -12.12 35.63
N GLY A 556 7.14 -13.41 35.30
CA GLY A 556 6.08 -13.98 34.48
C GLY A 556 4.79 -13.98 35.28
N VAL A 557 3.96 -12.94 35.14
CA VAL A 557 2.60 -12.98 35.67
C VAL A 557 1.76 -13.82 34.72
N GLN A 558 1.49 -15.08 35.09
CA GLN A 558 0.58 -15.94 34.35
C GLN A 558 -0.83 -15.73 34.88
N LEU A 559 -1.64 -14.94 34.17
CA LEU A 559 -3.06 -14.74 34.48
C LEU A 559 -3.89 -15.78 33.74
N TYR A 560 -4.60 -16.63 34.47
CA TYR A 560 -5.63 -17.50 33.89
C TYR A 560 -6.93 -16.71 33.77
N TRP A 561 -7.36 -16.46 32.54
CA TRP A 561 -8.57 -15.70 32.27
C TRP A 561 -9.75 -16.64 31.99
N THR A 562 -10.77 -16.57 32.84
CA THR A 562 -12.10 -17.13 32.57
C THR A 562 -13.16 -16.05 32.83
N GLY A 563 -13.45 -15.23 31.81
CA GLY A 563 -14.64 -14.39 31.77
C GLY A 563 -14.40 -12.88 31.61
N GLY A 564 -14.50 -12.38 30.38
CA GLY A 564 -15.38 -11.28 29.98
C GLY A 564 -15.29 -9.86 30.57
N VAL A 565 -14.39 -9.51 31.49
CA VAL A 565 -14.28 -8.12 32.00
C VAL A 565 -12.91 -7.52 31.70
N ARG A 566 -12.89 -6.33 31.09
CA ARG A 566 -11.67 -5.52 30.91
C ARG A 566 -11.41 -4.70 32.18
N MET A 567 -10.24 -4.87 32.78
CA MET A 567 -9.70 -3.96 33.78
C MET A 567 -8.49 -3.24 33.19
N SER A 568 -8.41 -1.93 33.41
CA SER A 568 -7.22 -1.13 33.09
C SER A 568 -6.42 -0.92 34.38
N PHE A 569 -5.10 -1.02 34.29
CA PHE A 569 -4.17 -0.70 35.38
C PHE A 569 -3.28 0.44 34.93
N ASP A 570 -3.10 1.46 35.80
CA ASP A 570 -2.00 2.40 35.68
C ASP A 570 -0.88 1.93 36.62
N VAL A 571 0.29 1.67 36.06
CA VAL A 571 1.49 1.31 36.82
C VAL A 571 2.35 2.55 36.96
N PHE A 572 2.43 3.11 38.17
CA PHE A 572 3.45 4.09 38.52
C PHE A 572 4.67 3.33 39.05
N SER A 573 5.81 3.43 38.36
CA SER A 573 7.08 2.90 38.86
C SER A 573 7.61 3.80 39.96
N HIS A 574 7.77 3.25 41.17
CA HIS A 574 8.63 3.83 42.19
C HIS A 574 9.55 2.75 42.73
N THR A 575 10.85 3.00 42.70
CA THR A 575 11.86 2.08 43.20
C THR A 575 11.97 2.27 44.71
N LEU A 576 11.72 1.22 45.50
CA LEU A 576 12.02 1.18 46.93
C LEU A 576 12.85 -0.07 47.25
N PRO A 577 13.80 0.00 48.21
CA PRO A 577 14.62 -1.13 48.57
C PRO A 577 13.88 -2.08 49.52
N ASP A 578 13.98 -3.37 49.21
CA ASP A 578 13.72 -4.59 49.99
C ASP A 578 12.80 -4.49 51.21
N SER A 579 11.54 -4.87 51.00
CA SER A 579 10.83 -5.67 52.00
C SER A 579 10.01 -6.76 51.30
N ILE A 580 10.32 -8.02 51.63
CA ILE A 580 9.64 -9.21 51.15
C ILE A 580 8.17 -9.13 51.57
N MET A 581 7.26 -8.98 50.60
CA MET A 581 5.82 -9.11 50.82
C MET A 581 5.40 -10.50 50.34
N GLU A 582 5.28 -11.45 51.27
CA GLU A 582 4.77 -12.78 50.99
C GLU A 582 3.22 -12.70 50.93
N LEU A 583 2.65 -12.64 49.73
CA LEU A 583 1.21 -12.75 49.52
C LEU A 583 0.81 -14.23 49.54
N GLY A 584 0.41 -14.74 50.70
CA GLY A 584 -0.20 -16.05 50.81
C GLY A 584 -1.60 -16.05 50.19
N THR A 585 -1.79 -16.77 49.08
CA THR A 585 -3.12 -17.03 48.50
C THR A 585 -3.84 -18.11 49.30
N TYR A 586 -4.97 -17.76 49.93
CA TYR A 586 -5.95 -18.72 50.43
C TYR A 586 -7.21 -18.66 49.56
N LEU A 587 -7.49 -19.74 48.84
CA LEU A 587 -8.73 -19.93 48.08
C LEU A 587 -9.82 -20.41 49.04
N GLY A 588 -10.77 -19.54 49.41
CA GLY A 588 -11.97 -19.97 50.10
C GLY A 588 -12.82 -18.89 50.75
N SER A 589 -13.99 -18.66 50.15
CA SER A 589 -15.22 -18.09 50.71
C SER A 589 -15.42 -16.57 50.76
N THR A 590 -16.61 -16.19 50.33
CA THR A 590 -17.23 -14.87 50.36
C THR A 590 -17.59 -14.47 51.79
N THR A 591 -16.66 -13.88 52.54
CA THR A 591 -17.04 -13.05 53.70
C THR A 591 -15.92 -12.07 54.05
N THR A 592 -16.28 -10.79 54.19
CA THR A 592 -15.39 -9.72 54.61
C THR A 592 -15.02 -9.89 56.08
N HIS A 593 -13.74 -10.11 56.39
CA HIS A 593 -13.21 -9.95 57.74
C HIS A 593 -12.02 -9.01 57.73
N SER A 594 -12.08 -7.97 58.55
CA SER A 594 -10.99 -7.05 58.82
C SER A 594 -10.29 -7.49 60.11
N TYR A 595 -9.01 -7.82 60.04
CA TYR A 595 -8.16 -7.99 61.22
C TYR A 595 -7.31 -6.73 61.42
N PHE A 596 -7.38 -6.17 62.63
CA PHE A 596 -6.48 -5.11 63.11
C PHE A 596 -5.43 -5.76 64.02
N ASP A 597 -4.15 -5.62 63.66
CA ASP A 597 -3.03 -5.79 64.59
C ASP A 597 -2.46 -4.41 64.94
N SER A 598 -2.40 -4.12 66.23
CA SER A 598 -2.19 -2.80 66.82
C SER A 598 -0.74 -2.53 67.25
N THR A 599 0.27 -3.08 66.56
CA THR A 599 1.66 -3.01 67.08
C THR A 599 2.73 -2.45 66.13
N ASN A 600 2.39 -1.70 65.07
CA ASN A 600 3.40 -0.93 64.34
C ASN A 600 2.87 0.33 63.65
N ALA A 601 3.40 1.50 64.01
CA ALA A 601 2.83 2.82 63.69
C ALA A 601 3.34 3.47 62.39
N ALA A 602 3.83 2.70 61.40
CA ALA A 602 4.44 3.28 60.19
C ALA A 602 4.13 2.54 58.88
N LYS A 603 2.87 2.16 58.63
CA LYS A 603 2.44 1.75 57.28
C LYS A 603 1.29 2.63 56.81
N LYS A 604 1.53 3.44 55.77
CA LYS A 604 0.47 4.05 54.97
C LYS A 604 -0.17 2.94 54.14
N PHE A 605 -1.47 2.73 54.31
CA PHE A 605 -2.24 1.80 53.48
C PHE A 605 -2.82 2.53 52.28
N TYR A 606 -2.69 1.95 51.09
CA TYR A 606 -3.44 2.36 49.91
C TYR A 606 -4.74 1.56 49.88
N ALA A 607 -5.88 2.25 49.89
CA ALA A 607 -7.18 1.63 49.67
C ALA A 607 -7.46 1.54 48.17
N VAL A 608 -7.62 0.31 47.65
CA VAL A 608 -8.12 0.11 46.29
C VAL A 608 -9.64 0.18 46.34
N ARG A 609 -10.21 1.24 45.77
CA ARG A 609 -11.66 1.35 45.55
C ARG A 609 -11.98 0.77 44.17
N ALA A 610 -12.57 -0.41 44.13
CA ALA A 610 -13.24 -0.87 42.91
C ALA A 610 -14.47 0.02 42.69
N VAL A 611 -14.46 0.81 41.62
CA VAL A 611 -15.66 1.52 41.15
C VAL A 611 -16.26 0.64 40.05
N HIS A 612 -17.40 0.04 40.35
CA HIS A 612 -18.24 -0.59 39.36
C HIS A 612 -18.89 0.53 38.52
N PRO A 613 -19.07 0.39 37.19
CA PRO A 613 -19.92 1.30 36.44
C PRO A 613 -21.35 1.33 37.01
#